data_AF-A0A249SXW0-F1
#
_entry.id   AF-A0A249SXW0-F1
#
_cell.length_a   1.000
_cell.length_b   1.000
_cell.length_c   1.000
_cell.angle_alpha   90.00
_cell.angle_beta   90.00
_cell.angle_gamma   90.00
#
_symmetry.space_group_name_H-M   'P 1'
#
loop_
_entity.id
_entity.type
_entity.pdbx_description
1 polymer ?
#
loop_
_entity_poly.entity_id
_entity_poly.type
_entity_poly.pdbx_seq_one_letter_code
_entity_poly.pdbx_strand_id
1 'polypeptide(L)'
;MHQPLHIPGKFLVIAMIALIPFTISSCEQQPSKTEGASTKGAKSEKPEYFLLRAELEKKYGYTQAVKVGNIVKVGGVISIDDNGSPMAKNDYQQQMKNCYASLEKVLKHYGAGFDDVILENIYTTSMAELQKNASYRQQIYTRHFPTGSWIGVKELGMPETMIEIEIEALIPNE
;
A
#
# COMPACT_ATOMS: atom_id res chain seq x y z
N MET A 1 54.72 -12.55 40.06
CA MET A 1 56.14 -12.86 39.76
C MET A 1 56.18 -13.84 38.59
N HIS A 2 57.25 -13.81 37.79
CA HIS A 2 57.72 -14.81 36.80
C HIS A 2 56.73 -15.54 35.87
N GLN A 3 56.79 -15.17 34.58
CA GLN A 3 56.84 -16.09 33.42
C GLN A 3 58.22 -16.80 33.34
N PRO A 4 58.53 -17.69 32.36
CA PRO A 4 57.71 -18.29 31.28
C PRO A 4 57.66 -19.85 31.50
N LEU A 5 57.79 -20.83 30.58
CA LEU A 5 58.02 -20.94 29.12
C LEU A 5 57.66 -22.35 28.60
N HIS A 6 56.96 -22.49 27.45
CA HIS A 6 57.30 -23.53 26.46
C HIS A 6 56.70 -23.30 25.06
N ILE A 7 57.54 -23.38 24.02
CA ILE A 7 57.16 -23.52 22.60
C ILE A 7 58.22 -24.42 21.92
N PRO A 8 57.82 -25.44 21.15
CA PRO A 8 58.51 -25.69 19.89
C PRO A 8 57.54 -26.06 18.76
N GLY A 9 57.56 -25.30 17.66
CA GLY A 9 56.66 -25.52 16.52
C GLY A 9 57.04 -24.67 15.31
N LYS A 10 58.23 -24.91 14.74
CA LYS A 10 58.72 -24.16 13.58
C LYS A 10 57.89 -24.49 12.33
N PHE A 11 57.09 -23.54 11.84
CA PHE A 11 56.73 -23.50 10.42
C PHE A 11 57.01 -22.11 9.84
N LEU A 12 58.12 -22.04 9.10
CA LEU A 12 58.49 -20.89 8.27
C LEU A 12 57.65 -20.93 6.99
N VAL A 13 56.60 -20.11 6.90
CA VAL A 13 55.85 -19.90 5.66
C VAL A 13 56.17 -18.50 5.15
N ILE A 14 57.09 -18.43 4.19
CA ILE A 14 57.34 -17.21 3.41
C ILE A 14 56.27 -17.16 2.32
N ALA A 15 55.41 -16.14 2.37
CA ALA A 15 54.44 -15.83 1.32
C ALA A 15 54.66 -14.39 0.85
N MET A 16 54.68 -14.18 -0.47
CA MET A 16 55.09 -12.93 -1.09
C MET A 16 54.00 -11.86 -0.97
N ILE A 17 54.38 -10.63 -0.59
CA ILE A 17 53.53 -9.45 -0.77
C ILE A 17 53.57 -9.08 -2.26
N ALA A 18 52.56 -9.52 -3.01
CA ALA A 18 52.39 -9.12 -4.40
C ALA A 18 51.79 -7.71 -4.48
N LEU A 19 52.56 -6.73 -4.96
CA LEU A 19 52.00 -5.44 -5.37
C LEU A 19 51.17 -5.67 -6.64
N ILE A 20 49.85 -5.64 -6.51
CA ILE A 20 48.93 -5.60 -7.66
C ILE A 20 48.92 -4.16 -8.18
N PRO A 21 49.34 -3.91 -9.44
CA PRO A 21 49.24 -2.58 -10.02
C PRO A 21 47.76 -2.21 -10.21
N PHE A 22 47.37 -1.03 -9.71
CA PHE A 22 45.99 -0.55 -9.78
C PHE A 22 45.68 -0.03 -11.19
N THR A 23 45.50 -0.94 -12.15
CA THR A 23 45.16 -0.60 -13.53
C THR A 23 43.75 -0.02 -13.59
N ILE A 24 43.66 1.31 -13.58
CA ILE A 24 42.44 2.05 -13.90
C ILE A 24 42.04 1.76 -15.35
N SER A 25 41.21 0.72 -15.51
CA SER A 25 40.50 0.39 -16.75
C SER A 25 39.47 1.47 -17.03
N SER A 26 39.91 2.57 -17.66
CA SER A 26 39.03 3.62 -18.16
C SER A 26 38.08 3.03 -19.20
N CYS A 27 36.82 2.81 -18.82
CA CYS A 27 35.78 2.36 -19.75
C CYS A 27 35.43 3.50 -20.71
N GLU A 28 36.13 3.55 -21.84
CA GLU A 28 35.80 4.43 -22.95
C GLU A 28 34.44 4.02 -23.54
N GLN A 29 33.39 4.73 -23.13
CA GLN A 29 32.03 4.47 -23.60
C GLN A 29 31.89 4.88 -25.06
N GLN A 30 32.04 3.91 -25.97
CA GLN A 30 31.54 4.07 -27.33
C GLN A 30 30.03 4.37 -27.28
N PRO A 31 29.52 5.36 -28.05
CA PRO A 31 28.11 5.70 -28.02
C PRO A 31 27.28 4.56 -28.64
N SER A 32 26.60 3.80 -27.78
CA SER A 32 25.60 2.83 -28.21
C SER A 32 24.49 3.55 -28.98
N LYS A 33 24.33 3.22 -30.26
CA LYS A 33 23.22 3.73 -31.06
C LYS A 33 21.91 3.19 -30.51
N THR A 34 21.19 4.01 -29.74
CA THR A 34 19.81 3.71 -29.34
C THR A 34 18.92 3.83 -30.57
N GLU A 35 18.75 2.72 -31.29
CA GLU A 35 17.65 2.60 -32.25
C GLU A 35 16.32 2.79 -31.50
N GLY A 36 15.38 3.48 -32.14
CA GLY A 36 14.29 4.16 -31.45
C GLY A 36 13.32 3.21 -30.73
N ALA A 37 13.52 3.01 -29.43
CA ALA A 37 12.45 2.64 -28.52
C ALA A 37 11.39 3.76 -28.58
N SER A 38 10.34 3.53 -29.38
CA SER A 38 9.30 4.53 -29.60
C SER A 38 8.59 4.83 -28.29
N THR A 39 8.91 5.98 -27.71
CA THR A 39 8.13 6.58 -26.64
C THR A 39 6.77 6.95 -27.21
N LYS A 40 5.83 6.00 -27.22
CA LYS A 40 4.40 6.29 -27.21
C LYS A 40 4.21 7.26 -26.04
N GLY A 41 4.09 8.55 -26.36
CA GLY A 41 4.03 9.60 -25.35
C GLY A 41 2.90 9.26 -24.39
N ALA A 42 3.21 9.18 -23.09
CA ALA A 42 2.20 8.96 -22.08
C ALA A 42 1.13 10.04 -22.25
N LYS A 43 -0.06 9.63 -22.67
CA LYS A 43 -1.20 10.55 -22.69
C LYS A 43 -1.36 11.03 -21.25
N SER A 44 -1.50 12.35 -21.06
CA SER A 44 -1.87 12.88 -19.75
C SER A 44 -3.29 12.42 -19.46
N GLU A 45 -3.44 11.28 -18.79
CA GLU A 45 -4.73 10.71 -18.46
C GLU A 45 -5.42 11.62 -17.45
N LYS A 46 -6.59 12.15 -17.85
CA LYS A 46 -7.35 13.08 -17.03
C LYS A 46 -7.95 12.31 -15.85
N PRO A 47 -7.86 12.83 -14.61
CA PRO A 47 -8.50 12.18 -13.47
C PRO A 47 -10.01 12.04 -13.66
N GLU A 48 -10.55 10.85 -13.36
CA GLU A 48 -11.97 10.53 -13.38
C GLU A 48 -12.49 10.45 -11.93
N TYR A 49 -13.38 11.38 -11.56
CA TYR A 49 -13.86 11.56 -10.19
C TYR A 49 -15.21 10.85 -9.97
N PHE A 50 -15.33 10.06 -8.91
CA PHE A 50 -16.56 9.40 -8.51
C PHE A 50 -17.03 9.86 -7.12
N LEU A 51 -18.29 10.30 -7.04
CA LEU A 51 -18.96 10.65 -5.79
C LEU A 51 -19.93 9.51 -5.41
N LEU A 52 -19.73 8.91 -4.24
CA LEU A 52 -20.58 7.85 -3.70
C LEU A 52 -21.83 8.42 -2.99
N ARG A 53 -21.70 9.59 -2.37
CA ARG A 53 -22.71 10.34 -1.62
C ARG A 53 -22.60 11.83 -1.99
N ALA A 54 -22.96 12.17 -3.23
CA ALA A 54 -22.62 13.46 -3.87
C ALA A 54 -22.91 14.72 -3.02
N GLU A 55 -24.06 14.82 -2.34
CA GLU A 55 -24.36 16.01 -1.53
C GLU A 55 -23.56 16.07 -0.22
N LEU A 56 -23.22 14.92 0.36
CA LEU A 56 -22.35 14.81 1.53
C LEU A 56 -20.90 15.23 1.18
N GLU A 57 -20.41 14.74 0.05
CA GLU A 57 -19.06 14.99 -0.46
C GLU A 57 -18.86 16.46 -0.86
N LYS A 58 -19.83 17.06 -1.57
CA LYS A 58 -19.86 18.51 -1.85
C LYS A 58 -19.88 19.35 -0.56
N LYS A 59 -20.66 18.94 0.45
CA LYS A 59 -20.80 19.65 1.73
C LYS A 59 -19.50 19.66 2.54
N TYR A 60 -18.74 18.56 2.54
CA TYR A 60 -17.50 18.44 3.29
C TYR A 60 -16.23 18.71 2.47
N GLY A 61 -16.34 18.86 1.15
CA GLY A 61 -15.23 19.27 0.27
C GLY A 61 -14.28 18.13 -0.13
N TYR A 62 -14.79 16.92 -0.31
CA TYR A 62 -14.00 15.76 -0.76
C TYR A 62 -14.62 15.03 -1.96
N THR A 63 -13.99 13.95 -2.39
CA THR A 63 -14.46 13.03 -3.41
C THR A 63 -14.09 11.62 -2.97
N GLN A 64 -15.02 10.67 -2.99
CA GLN A 64 -14.81 9.34 -2.43
C GLN A 64 -13.74 8.55 -3.22
N ALA A 65 -13.70 8.71 -4.55
CA ALA A 65 -12.66 8.08 -5.37
C ALA A 65 -12.25 8.89 -6.60
N VAL A 66 -10.99 8.70 -7.00
CA VAL A 66 -10.40 9.30 -8.20
C VAL A 66 -9.55 8.25 -8.91
N LYS A 67 -9.87 7.97 -10.17
CA LYS A 67 -9.04 7.16 -11.07
C LYS A 67 -8.07 8.07 -11.81
N VAL A 68 -6.78 7.74 -11.80
CA VAL A 68 -5.71 8.45 -12.54
C VAL A 68 -4.88 7.41 -13.26
N GLY A 69 -4.90 7.46 -14.60
CA GLY A 69 -4.41 6.35 -15.40
C GLY A 69 -5.19 5.07 -15.09
N ASN A 70 -4.44 4.04 -14.71
CA ASN A 70 -4.94 2.71 -14.34
C ASN A 70 -5.00 2.48 -12.82
N ILE A 71 -4.70 3.49 -12.01
CA ILE A 71 -4.84 3.44 -10.54
C ILE A 71 -6.17 4.08 -10.13
N VAL A 72 -6.94 3.39 -9.30
CA VAL A 72 -8.06 3.98 -8.55
C VAL A 72 -7.62 4.25 -7.12
N LYS A 73 -7.68 5.53 -6.71
CA LYS A 73 -7.54 5.94 -5.30
C LYS A 73 -8.93 6.04 -4.69
N VAL A 74 -9.17 5.37 -3.57
CA VAL A 74 -10.41 5.48 -2.79
C VAL A 74 -10.07 6.01 -1.40
N GLY A 75 -10.53 7.23 -1.10
CA GLY A 75 -10.34 7.84 0.22
C GLY A 75 -11.11 7.10 1.31
N GLY A 76 -10.79 7.39 2.57
CA GLY A 76 -11.36 6.74 3.75
C GLY A 76 -12.88 6.54 3.69
N VAL A 77 -13.31 5.32 3.98
CA VAL A 77 -14.71 4.91 4.07
C VAL A 77 -15.03 4.50 5.51
N ILE A 78 -15.99 5.20 6.11
CA ILE A 78 -16.60 4.89 7.40
C ILE A 78 -18.02 4.31 7.25
N SER A 79 -18.54 3.70 8.32
CA SER A 79 -19.90 3.12 8.38
C SER A 79 -20.98 4.20 8.50
N ILE A 80 -21.42 4.75 7.36
CA ILE A 80 -22.49 5.75 7.25
C ILE A 80 -23.55 5.37 6.21
N ASP A 81 -24.78 5.81 6.41
CA ASP A 81 -25.87 5.69 5.42
C ASP A 81 -25.67 6.67 4.24
N ASP A 82 -26.56 6.63 3.25
CA ASP A 82 -26.47 7.51 2.07
C ASP A 82 -26.77 8.99 2.42
N ASN A 83 -27.34 9.28 3.60
CA ASN A 83 -27.54 10.63 4.15
C ASN A 83 -26.33 11.15 4.96
N GLY A 84 -25.33 10.30 5.25
CA GLY A 84 -24.19 10.62 6.10
C GLY A 84 -24.41 10.42 7.61
N SER A 85 -25.38 9.60 8.01
CA SER A 85 -25.64 9.24 9.42
C SER A 85 -24.87 7.97 9.82
N PRO A 86 -24.18 7.92 10.99
CA PRO A 86 -23.45 6.72 11.40
C PRO A 86 -24.34 5.49 11.58
N MET A 87 -24.01 4.42 10.87
CA MET A 87 -24.66 3.11 10.94
C MET A 87 -23.91 2.18 11.91
N ALA A 88 -24.63 1.22 12.50
CA ALA A 88 -24.07 0.17 13.37
C ALA A 88 -23.24 0.74 14.55
N LYS A 89 -23.79 1.73 15.26
CA LYS A 89 -23.16 2.31 16.46
C LYS A 89 -22.86 1.21 17.48
N ASN A 90 -21.63 1.16 17.99
CA ASN A 90 -21.09 0.14 18.92
C ASN A 90 -20.97 -1.30 18.37
N ASP A 91 -21.25 -1.57 17.08
CA ASP A 91 -21.00 -2.88 16.44
C ASP A 91 -19.85 -2.79 15.43
N TYR A 92 -18.64 -3.07 15.90
CA TYR A 92 -17.42 -2.99 15.09
C TYR A 92 -17.44 -3.91 13.87
N GLN A 93 -18.02 -5.11 14.01
CA GLN A 93 -18.04 -6.07 12.90
C GLN A 93 -19.01 -5.62 11.81
N GLN A 94 -20.18 -5.10 12.18
CA GLN A 94 -21.11 -4.57 11.19
C GLN A 94 -20.63 -3.25 10.58
N GLN A 95 -19.91 -2.40 11.33
CA GLN A 95 -19.23 -1.25 10.73
C GLN A 95 -18.19 -1.66 9.68
N MET A 96 -17.34 -2.66 9.97
CA MET A 96 -16.38 -3.20 8.99
C MET A 96 -17.08 -3.72 7.73
N LYS A 97 -18.18 -4.48 7.87
CA LYS A 97 -18.99 -4.95 6.74
C LYS A 97 -19.58 -3.79 5.92
N ASN A 98 -20.09 -2.75 6.58
CA ASN A 98 -20.64 -1.56 5.91
C ASN A 98 -19.57 -0.78 5.12
N CYS A 99 -18.33 -0.77 5.62
CA CYS A 99 -17.19 -0.17 4.92
C CYS A 99 -16.85 -0.97 3.65
N TYR A 100 -16.66 -2.30 3.75
CA TYR A 100 -16.43 -3.15 2.59
C TYR A 100 -17.58 -3.10 1.57
N ALA A 101 -18.84 -3.09 2.01
CA ALA A 101 -19.99 -2.92 1.10
C ALA A 101 -20.02 -1.55 0.40
N SER A 102 -19.48 -0.49 1.02
CA SER A 102 -19.34 0.82 0.38
C SER A 102 -18.15 0.87 -0.58
N LEU A 103 -17.02 0.24 -0.23
CA LEU A 103 -15.86 0.09 -1.11
C LEU A 103 -16.20 -0.75 -2.36
N GLU A 104 -17.02 -1.80 -2.22
CA GLU A 104 -17.46 -2.62 -3.35
C GLU A 104 -18.26 -1.80 -4.39
N LYS A 105 -19.13 -0.88 -3.94
CA LYS A 105 -19.84 0.06 -4.84
C LYS A 105 -18.86 0.92 -5.64
N VAL A 106 -17.78 1.39 -5.01
CA VAL A 106 -16.76 2.25 -5.62
C VAL A 106 -15.90 1.47 -6.63
N LEU A 107 -15.44 0.27 -6.26
CA LEU A 107 -14.66 -0.59 -7.17
C LEU A 107 -15.48 -0.95 -8.42
N LYS A 108 -16.76 -1.36 -8.22
CA LYS A 108 -17.69 -1.68 -9.30
C LYS A 108 -17.97 -0.50 -10.24
N HIS A 109 -17.91 0.75 -9.77
CA HIS A 109 -18.07 1.92 -10.65
C HIS A 109 -16.97 1.99 -11.73
N TYR A 110 -15.74 1.63 -11.38
CA TYR A 110 -14.61 1.59 -12.32
C TYR A 110 -14.39 0.21 -12.97
N GLY A 111 -15.31 -0.75 -12.78
CA GLY A 111 -15.20 -2.11 -13.32
C GLY A 111 -14.28 -3.06 -12.54
N ALA A 112 -13.81 -2.67 -11.36
CA ALA A 112 -12.89 -3.45 -10.52
C ALA A 112 -13.59 -4.29 -9.44
N GLY A 113 -12.86 -5.26 -8.89
CA GLY A 113 -13.20 -6.02 -7.70
C GLY A 113 -12.13 -5.93 -6.60
N PHE A 114 -12.31 -6.66 -5.50
CA PHE A 114 -11.36 -6.65 -4.38
C PHE A 114 -10.01 -7.32 -4.71
N ASP A 115 -9.98 -8.24 -5.68
CA ASP A 115 -8.74 -8.88 -6.13
C ASP A 115 -7.84 -7.97 -7.00
N ASP A 116 -8.33 -6.77 -7.38
CA ASP A 116 -7.54 -5.70 -8.02
C ASP A 116 -6.92 -4.70 -7.01
N VAL A 117 -7.27 -4.82 -5.72
CA VAL A 117 -6.79 -3.92 -4.66
C VAL A 117 -5.35 -4.29 -4.30
N ILE A 118 -4.44 -3.31 -4.45
CA ILE A 118 -3.01 -3.48 -4.17
C ILE A 118 -2.63 -2.99 -2.77
N LEU A 119 -3.38 -2.02 -2.22
CA LEU A 119 -3.13 -1.41 -0.92
C LEU A 119 -4.45 -1.20 -0.16
N GLU A 120 -4.45 -1.52 1.15
CA GLU A 120 -5.53 -1.25 2.10
C GLU A 120 -4.94 -0.71 3.41
N ASN A 121 -5.24 0.55 3.74
CA ASN A 121 -5.00 1.12 5.06
C ASN A 121 -6.27 1.01 5.91
N ILE A 122 -6.11 0.59 7.17
CA ILE A 122 -7.21 0.58 8.15
C ILE A 122 -6.84 1.48 9.32
N TYR A 123 -7.70 2.46 9.60
CA TYR A 123 -7.63 3.30 10.78
C TYR A 123 -8.73 2.84 11.76
N THR A 124 -8.41 2.72 13.05
CA THR A 124 -9.33 2.16 14.05
C THR A 124 -9.23 2.82 15.41
N THR A 125 -10.36 3.00 16.09
CA THR A 125 -10.39 3.41 17.51
C THR A 125 -10.20 2.23 18.48
N SER A 126 -10.18 0.98 17.97
CA SER A 126 -9.96 -0.23 18.77
C SER A 126 -9.15 -1.28 18.00
N MET A 127 -7.84 -1.32 18.24
CA MET A 127 -6.96 -2.37 17.70
C MET A 127 -7.38 -3.78 18.16
N ALA A 128 -8.01 -3.92 19.34
CA ALA A 128 -8.49 -5.20 19.83
C ALA A 128 -9.69 -5.72 19.03
N GLU A 129 -10.66 -4.85 18.70
CA GLU A 129 -11.76 -5.23 17.81
C GLU A 129 -11.28 -5.40 16.35
N LEU A 130 -10.28 -4.65 15.89
CA LEU A 130 -9.65 -4.92 14.59
C LEU A 130 -9.06 -6.34 14.55
N GLN A 131 -8.20 -6.70 15.49
CA GLN A 131 -7.57 -8.04 15.55
C GLN A 131 -8.61 -9.17 15.65
N LYS A 132 -9.68 -8.97 16.43
CA LYS A 132 -10.79 -9.91 16.60
C LYS A 132 -11.62 -10.13 15.32
N ASN A 133 -11.77 -9.11 14.48
CA ASN A 133 -12.63 -9.16 13.28
C ASN A 133 -11.85 -9.27 11.96
N ALA A 134 -10.53 -9.05 11.95
CA ALA A 134 -9.71 -9.00 10.73
C ALA A 134 -9.76 -10.25 9.85
N SER A 135 -10.10 -11.43 10.40
CA SER A 135 -10.33 -12.65 9.62
C SER A 135 -11.45 -12.51 8.58
N TYR A 136 -12.37 -11.55 8.73
CA TYR A 136 -13.39 -11.23 7.72
C TYR A 136 -12.78 -10.88 6.34
N ARG A 137 -11.56 -10.33 6.29
CA ARG A 137 -10.82 -10.08 5.03
C ARG A 137 -10.66 -11.34 4.16
N GLN A 138 -10.69 -12.54 4.74
CA GLN A 138 -10.62 -13.82 4.01
C GLN A 138 -11.89 -14.13 3.21
N GLN A 139 -12.99 -13.40 3.44
CA GLN A 139 -14.23 -13.48 2.67
C GLN A 139 -14.31 -12.40 1.58
N ILE A 140 -13.38 -11.44 1.57
CA ILE A 140 -13.35 -10.27 0.69
C ILE A 140 -12.26 -10.44 -0.38
N TYR A 141 -11.05 -10.76 0.04
CA TYR A 141 -9.89 -10.96 -0.82
C TYR A 141 -9.74 -12.46 -1.11
N THR A 142 -10.06 -12.88 -2.34
CA THR A 142 -10.16 -14.31 -2.68
C THR A 142 -8.85 -14.88 -3.23
N ARG A 143 -8.04 -14.02 -3.85
CA ARG A 143 -6.81 -14.38 -4.54
C ARG A 143 -5.56 -14.02 -3.74
N HIS A 144 -5.39 -12.73 -3.41
CA HIS A 144 -4.23 -12.18 -2.72
C HIS A 144 -4.66 -11.08 -1.75
N PHE A 145 -3.93 -10.88 -0.65
CA PHE A 145 -4.16 -9.74 0.25
C PHE A 145 -3.37 -8.51 -0.20
N PRO A 146 -3.95 -7.29 -0.12
CA PRO A 146 -3.21 -6.06 -0.35
C PRO A 146 -2.17 -5.79 0.75
N THR A 147 -1.17 -4.97 0.41
CA THR A 147 -0.25 -4.36 1.39
C THR A 147 -0.96 -3.23 2.15
N GLY A 148 -0.31 -2.63 3.15
CA GLY A 148 -0.83 -1.42 3.82
C GLY A 148 -0.54 -1.38 5.32
N SER A 149 -1.20 -0.43 6.00
CA SER A 149 -0.99 -0.15 7.43
C SER A 149 -2.27 -0.30 8.25
N TRP A 150 -2.16 -0.84 9.46
CA TRP A 150 -3.24 -0.83 10.46
C TRP A 150 -2.84 0.10 11.61
N ILE A 151 -3.61 1.17 11.82
CA ILE A 151 -3.24 2.30 12.68
C ILE A 151 -4.32 2.54 13.73
N GLY A 152 -3.93 2.47 15.00
CA GLY A 152 -4.77 2.90 16.12
C GLY A 152 -4.82 4.43 16.22
N VAL A 153 -6.03 5.00 16.23
CA VAL A 153 -6.28 6.45 16.31
C VAL A 153 -7.24 6.79 17.45
N LYS A 154 -7.25 8.06 17.88
CA LYS A 154 -8.16 8.54 18.94
C LYS A 154 -9.62 8.61 18.46
N GLU A 155 -9.83 9.06 17.24
CA GLU A 155 -11.13 9.33 16.63
C GLU A 155 -11.01 9.28 15.10
N LEU A 156 -12.15 9.14 14.43
CA LEU A 156 -12.30 9.04 12.97
C LEU A 156 -13.22 10.16 12.46
N GLY A 157 -13.58 10.16 11.16
CA GLY A 157 -14.45 11.17 10.56
C GLY A 157 -15.79 11.41 11.28
N MET A 158 -16.29 10.45 12.07
CA MET A 158 -17.44 10.64 12.98
C MET A 158 -17.23 9.91 14.33
N PRO A 159 -17.63 10.48 15.48
CA PRO A 159 -17.35 9.91 16.81
C PRO A 159 -17.93 8.51 17.05
N GLU A 160 -19.07 8.16 16.44
CA GLU A 160 -19.69 6.84 16.58
C GLU A 160 -19.16 5.78 15.59
N THR A 161 -18.17 6.16 14.76
CA THR A 161 -17.47 5.23 13.86
C THR A 161 -16.13 4.80 14.44
N MET A 162 -15.84 3.50 14.33
CA MET A 162 -14.71 2.84 15.00
C MET A 162 -13.69 2.25 14.03
N ILE A 163 -14.04 2.16 12.74
CA ILE A 163 -13.17 1.70 11.65
C ILE A 163 -13.38 2.60 10.43
N GLU A 164 -12.27 2.94 9.78
CA GLU A 164 -12.19 3.64 8.50
C GLU A 164 -11.21 2.90 7.59
N ILE A 165 -11.60 2.65 6.34
CA ILE A 165 -10.81 1.86 5.38
C ILE A 165 -10.54 2.69 4.12
N GLU A 166 -9.27 2.81 3.74
CA GLU A 166 -8.77 3.49 2.54
C GLU A 166 -8.11 2.45 1.63
N ILE A 167 -8.32 2.51 0.31
CA ILE A 167 -7.73 1.53 -0.64
C ILE A 167 -7.17 2.17 -1.90
N GLU A 168 -6.18 1.49 -2.49
CA GLU A 168 -5.74 1.73 -3.86
C GLU A 168 -5.86 0.44 -4.69
N ALA A 169 -6.45 0.54 -5.88
CA ALA A 169 -6.61 -0.58 -6.81
C ALA A 169 -5.88 -0.32 -8.13
N LEU A 170 -5.32 -1.39 -8.70
CA LEU A 170 -4.62 -1.40 -9.99
C LEU A 170 -5.47 -2.14 -11.01
N ILE A 171 -6.21 -1.39 -11.82
CA ILE A 171 -7.02 -1.97 -12.90
C ILE A 171 -6.09 -2.28 -14.09
N PRO A 172 -6.18 -3.45 -14.73
CA PRO A 172 -5.49 -3.69 -16.00
C PRO A 172 -5.96 -2.72 -17.09
N ASN A 173 -5.04 -2.23 -17.91
CA ASN A 173 -5.40 -1.54 -19.16
C ASN A 173 -5.85 -2.56 -20.21
N GLU A 174 -6.80 -2.15 -21.07
CA GLU A 174 -7.14 -2.80 -22.35
C GLU A 174 -6.01 -2.64 -23.40
#